data_AF-A0A655G5Z2-F1
#
_entry.id   AF-A0A655G5Z2-F1
#
_cell.length_a   1.000
_cell.length_b   1.000
_cell.length_c   1.000
_cell.angle_alpha   90.00
_cell.angle_beta   90.00
_cell.angle_gamma   90.00
#
_symmetry.space_group_name_H-M   'P 1'
#
loop_
_entity.id
_entity.type
_entity.pdbx_description
1 polymer ?
#
loop_
_entity_poly.entity_id
_entity_poly.type
_entity_poly.pdbx_seq_one_letter_code
_entity_poly.pdbx_strand_id
1 'polypeptide(L)'
;MARHPLAGRRTDPQLAAFYHRLMTTQRHCHTQATIAVARKLAERTRVTITTGRPYQLRDTNGDPVTARGAKELIDAHYHVDTRTHPHNRAHTDTMQNSKPAR
;
A
#
# COMPACT_ATOMS: atom_id res chain seq x y z
N MET A 1 1.23 -9.27 15.93
CA MET A 1 0.57 -8.09 15.32
C MET A 1 0.55 -8.26 13.80
N ALA A 2 -0.48 -8.92 13.28
CA ALA A 2 -0.68 -9.03 11.83
C ALA A 2 -0.96 -7.62 11.29
N ARG A 3 0.01 -7.03 10.59
CA ARG A 3 -0.19 -5.76 9.90
C ARG A 3 -1.28 -5.99 8.87
N HIS A 4 -2.48 -5.47 9.13
CA HIS A 4 -3.58 -5.52 8.16
C HIS A 4 -3.10 -4.81 6.90
N PRO A 5 -2.89 -5.52 5.79
CA PRO A 5 -2.55 -4.85 4.55
C PRO A 5 -3.76 -4.02 4.14
N LEU A 6 -3.55 -2.74 3.82
CA LEU A 6 -4.61 -1.88 3.32
C LEU A 6 -5.37 -2.60 2.20
N ALA A 7 -6.67 -2.83 2.39
CA ALA A 7 -7.49 -3.66 1.51
C ALA A 7 -7.45 -3.19 0.05
N GLY A 8 -7.24 -1.88 -0.18
CA GLY A 8 -7.18 -1.27 -1.52
C GLY A 8 -6.10 -1.84 -2.45
N ARG A 9 -4.96 -2.32 -1.94
CA ARG A 9 -3.91 -2.91 -2.81
C ARG A 9 -4.27 -4.30 -3.35
N ARG A 10 -5.27 -4.96 -2.76
CA ARG A 10 -5.72 -6.30 -3.18
C ARG A 10 -6.87 -6.25 -4.19
N THR A 11 -7.47 -5.08 -4.36
CA THR A 11 -8.68 -4.89 -5.16
C THR A 11 -8.49 -3.90 -6.30
N ASP A 12 -7.54 -2.97 -6.19
CA ASP A 12 -7.27 -1.96 -7.21
C ASP A 12 -5.89 -2.18 -7.87
N PRO A 13 -5.84 -2.54 -9.17
CA PRO A 13 -4.60 -2.84 -9.88
C PRO A 13 -3.63 -1.65 -9.92
N GLN A 14 -4.14 -0.43 -10.00
CA GLN A 14 -3.31 0.77 -10.04
C GLN A 14 -2.64 1.03 -8.68
N LEU A 15 -3.33 0.76 -7.56
CA LEU A 15 -2.73 0.83 -6.23
C LEU A 15 -1.71 -0.31 -6.01
N ALA A 16 -1.99 -1.51 -6.53
CA ALA A 16 -1.06 -2.63 -6.47
C ALA A 16 0.24 -2.35 -7.23
N ALA A 17 0.14 -1.85 -8.48
CA ALA A 17 1.28 -1.43 -9.28
C ALA A 17 2.09 -0.32 -8.62
N PHE A 18 1.40 0.68 -8.04
CA PHE A 18 2.03 1.77 -7.32
C PHE A 18 2.80 1.26 -6.09
N TYR A 19 2.19 0.40 -5.28
CA TYR A 19 2.84 -0.25 -4.14
C TYR A 19 4.06 -1.07 -4.58
N HIS A 20 3.94 -1.87 -5.63
CA HIS A 20 5.02 -2.69 -6.17
C HIS A 20 6.22 -1.82 -6.60
N ARG A 21 5.98 -0.72 -7.32
CA ARG A 21 7.03 0.24 -7.71
C ARG A 21 7.71 0.90 -6.52
N LEU A 22 6.96 1.23 -5.46
CA LEU A 22 7.52 1.81 -4.25
C LEU A 22 8.47 0.84 -3.53
N MET A 23 8.11 -0.45 -3.47
CA MET A 23 8.96 -1.50 -2.87
C MET A 23 10.18 -1.83 -3.73
N THR A 24 9.98 -2.06 -5.02
CA THR A 24 11.02 -2.62 -5.90
C THR A 24 11.97 -1.55 -6.44
N THR A 25 11.42 -0.48 -7.02
CA THR A 25 12.22 0.55 -7.69
C THR A 25 12.72 1.60 -6.70
N GLN A 26 11.85 2.07 -5.80
CA GLN A 26 12.17 3.20 -4.91
C GLN A 26 12.69 2.80 -3.53
N ARG A 27 12.76 1.47 -3.25
CA ARG A 27 13.32 0.90 -2.01
C ARG A 27 12.68 1.45 -0.73
N HIS A 28 11.41 1.87 -0.80
CA HIS A 28 10.67 2.29 0.38
C HIS A 28 10.50 1.12 1.34
N CYS A 29 10.31 1.40 2.63
CA CYS A 29 9.89 0.36 3.56
C CYS A 29 8.36 0.15 3.47
N HIS A 30 7.89 -1.04 3.88
CA HIS A 30 6.46 -1.39 3.84
C HIS A 30 5.56 -0.30 4.42
N THR A 31 5.94 0.31 5.54
CA THR A 31 5.17 1.39 6.19
C THR A 31 5.05 2.62 5.30
N GLN A 32 6.16 3.09 4.72
CA GLN A 32 6.16 4.25 3.82
C GLN A 32 5.27 4.02 2.60
N ALA A 33 5.39 2.85 1.96
CA ALA A 33 4.56 2.56 0.79
C ALA A 33 3.08 2.35 1.14
N THR A 34 2.79 1.78 2.31
CA THR A 34 1.42 1.66 2.82
C THR A 34 0.79 3.03 3.03
N ILE A 35 1.52 3.99 3.63
CA ILE A 35 1.05 5.37 3.81
C ILE A 35 0.81 6.05 2.47
N ALA A 36 1.72 5.89 1.50
CA ALA A 36 1.56 6.46 0.16
C ALA A 36 0.31 5.92 -0.55
N VAL A 37 0.04 4.61 -0.43
CA VAL A 37 -1.18 3.98 -0.96
C VAL A 37 -2.44 4.50 -0.27
N ALA A 38 -2.42 4.63 1.07
CA ALA A 38 -3.56 5.17 1.83
C ALA A 38 -3.92 6.59 1.38
N ARG A 39 -2.91 7.45 1.17
CA ARG A 39 -3.11 8.81 0.67
C ARG A 39 -3.82 8.81 -0.68
N LYS A 40 -3.36 7.99 -1.63
CA LYS A 40 -3.97 7.90 -2.97
C LYS A 40 -5.40 7.37 -2.94
N LEU A 41 -5.69 6.44 -2.01
CA LEU A 41 -7.04 5.96 -1.79
C LEU A 41 -7.95 7.07 -1.24
N ALA A 42 -7.47 7.85 -0.27
CA ALA A 42 -8.24 8.98 0.28
C ALA A 42 -8.54 10.05 -0.78
N GLU A 43 -7.58 10.36 -1.66
CA GLU A 43 -7.78 11.27 -2.79
C GLU A 43 -8.89 10.76 -3.73
N ARG A 44 -8.89 9.45 -4.05
CA ARG A 44 -9.94 8.83 -4.88
C ARG A 44 -11.31 8.87 -4.22
N THR A 45 -11.39 8.58 -2.92
CA THR A 45 -12.63 8.68 -2.16
C THR A 45 -13.17 10.11 -2.18
N ARG A 46 -12.29 11.10 -1.96
CA ARG A 46 -12.67 12.52 -2.05
C ARG A 46 -13.24 12.86 -3.41
N VAL A 47 -12.55 12.51 -4.51
CA VAL A 47 -13.03 12.78 -5.88
C VAL A 47 -14.38 12.12 -6.14
N THR A 48 -14.57 10.87 -5.70
CA THR A 48 -15.83 10.13 -5.85
C THR A 48 -16.98 10.87 -5.16
N ILE A 49 -16.77 11.30 -3.91
CA ILE A 49 -17.77 12.05 -3.14
C ILE A 49 -18.04 13.42 -3.78
N THR A 50 -17.00 14.17 -4.17
CA THR A 50 -17.17 15.53 -4.68
C THR A 50 -17.77 15.59 -6.08
N THR A 51 -17.55 14.55 -6.90
CA THR A 51 -18.09 14.50 -8.27
C THR A 51 -19.41 13.74 -8.37
N GLY A 52 -19.80 12.99 -7.33
CA GLY A 52 -20.99 12.14 -7.33
C GLY A 52 -20.92 10.98 -8.33
N ARG A 53 -19.76 10.72 -8.94
CA ARG A 53 -19.58 9.65 -9.92
C ARG A 53 -19.00 8.42 -9.23
N PRO A 54 -19.59 7.23 -9.42
CA PRO A 54 -19.07 6.01 -8.83
C PRO A 54 -17.65 5.73 -9.36
N TYR A 55 -16.76 5.31 -8.46
CA TYR A 55 -15.40 4.98 -8.83
C TYR A 55 -15.38 3.69 -9.66
N GLN A 56 -14.85 3.77 -10.88
CA GLN A 56 -14.66 2.62 -11.76
C GLN A 56 -13.25 2.05 -11.58
N LEU A 57 -13.16 0.76 -11.26
CA LEU A 57 -11.87 0.05 -11.25
C LEU A 57 -11.28 0.04 -12.66
N ARG A 58 -9.98 0.35 -12.73
CA ARG A 58 -9.21 0.40 -13.97
C ARG A 58 -7.90 -0.35 -13.81
N ASP A 59 -7.39 -0.89 -14.91
CA ASP A 59 -6.05 -1.45 -14.97
C ASP A 59 -4.97 -0.34 -14.99
N THR A 60 -3.72 -0.72 -15.19
CA THR A 60 -2.60 0.23 -15.30
C THR A 60 -2.55 1.02 -16.60
N ASN A 61 -3.22 0.55 -17.66
CA ASN A 61 -3.37 1.26 -18.93
C ASN A 61 -4.54 2.28 -18.90
N GLY A 62 -5.41 2.17 -17.90
CA GLY A 62 -6.58 3.03 -17.71
C GLY A 62 -7.89 2.43 -18.18
N ASP A 63 -7.87 1.18 -18.65
CA ASP A 63 -9.03 0.45 -19.14
C ASP A 63 -9.90 -0.04 -17.98
N PRO A 64 -11.24 0.03 -18.10
CA PRO A 64 -12.14 -0.42 -17.04
C PRO A 64 -12.02 -1.93 -16.87
N VAL A 65 -11.88 -2.38 -15.62
CA VAL A 65 -11.80 -3.80 -15.28
C VAL A 65 -12.88 -4.20 -14.28
N THR A 66 -13.28 -5.47 -14.36
CA THR A 66 -14.15 -6.08 -13.36
C THR A 66 -13.35 -6.38 -12.09
N ALA A 67 -14.03 -6.53 -10.94
CA ALA A 67 -13.36 -6.90 -9.69
C ALA A 67 -12.58 -8.23 -9.80
N ARG A 68 -13.09 -9.20 -10.59
CA ARG A 68 -12.40 -10.46 -10.85
C ARG A 68 -11.15 -10.24 -11.70
N GLY A 69 -11.26 -9.54 -12.83
CA GLY A 69 -10.12 -9.25 -13.71
C GLY A 69 -9.06 -8.40 -13.00
N ALA A 70 -9.47 -7.47 -12.15
CA ALA A 70 -8.58 -6.71 -11.29
C ALA A 70 -7.75 -7.63 -10.38
N LYS A 71 -8.41 -8.59 -9.72
CA LYS A 71 -7.73 -9.55 -8.83
C LYS A 71 -6.75 -10.45 -9.59
N GLU A 72 -7.13 -10.93 -10.76
CA GLU A 72 -6.28 -11.75 -11.63
C GLU A 72 -5.03 -10.96 -12.06
N LEU A 73 -5.19 -9.70 -12.48
CA LEU A 73 -4.06 -8.83 -12.83
C LEU A 73 -3.12 -8.58 -11.64
N ILE A 74 -3.68 -8.37 -10.45
CA ILE A 74 -2.90 -8.14 -9.24
C ILE A 74 -2.06 -9.36 -8.88
N ASP A 75 -2.67 -10.55 -8.93
CA ASP A 75 -2.00 -11.81 -8.61
C ASP A 75 -0.90 -12.13 -9.62
N ALA A 76 -1.17 -11.93 -10.91
CA ALA A 76 -0.23 -12.21 -11.99
C ALA A 76 0.98 -11.27 -12.04
N HIS A 77 0.80 -9.97 -11.76
CA HIS A 77 1.83 -8.96 -12.05
C HIS A 77 2.38 -8.21 -10.85
N TYR A 78 1.66 -8.16 -9.72
CA TYR A 78 2.00 -7.29 -8.59
C TYR A 78 2.21 -8.05 -7.29
N HIS A 79 2.64 -9.31 -7.38
CA HIS A 79 3.07 -10.09 -6.23
C HIS A 79 4.32 -9.44 -5.59
N VAL A 80 4.25 -9.18 -4.29
CA VAL A 80 5.41 -8.70 -3.51
C VAL A 80 5.57 -9.61 -2.32
N ASP A 81 6.65 -10.40 -2.31
CA ASP A 81 7.07 -11.19 -1.16
C ASP A 81 7.49 -10.27 -0.02
N THR A 82 6.56 -9.97 0.88
CA THR A 82 6.85 -9.15 2.08
C THR A 82 7.70 -9.89 3.11
N ARG A 83 8.11 -11.13 2.84
CA ARG A 83 8.93 -11.96 3.73
C ARG A 83 10.42 -11.58 3.73
N THR A 84 10.87 -10.77 2.76
CA THR A 84 12.31 -10.49 2.58
C THR A 84 12.67 -9.05 2.93
N HIS A 85 12.33 -8.58 4.14
CA HIS A 85 13.07 -7.47 4.72
C HIS A 85 13.26 -7.75 6.22
N PRO A 86 14.48 -8.07 6.67
CA PRO A 86 14.76 -8.16 8.11
C PRO A 86 14.35 -6.84 8.74
N HIS A 87 13.73 -6.94 9.91
CA HIS A 87 13.30 -5.80 10.72
C HIS A 87 14.45 -4.78 10.85
N ASN A 88 14.45 -3.72 10.04
CA ASN A 88 15.19 -2.51 10.37
C ASN A 88 14.43 -1.79 11.50
N ARG A 89 14.45 -2.38 12.70
CA ARG A 89 14.18 -1.67 13.96
C ARG A 89 15.39 -0.79 14.25
N ALA A 90 15.51 0.32 13.53
CA ALA A 90 16.48 1.37 13.83
C ALA A 90 15.78 2.61 14.46
N HIS A 91 14.69 2.40 15.20
CA HIS A 91 14.01 3.48 15.90
C HIS A 91 13.35 3.01 17.21
N THR A 92 14.08 2.25 18.01
CA THR A 92 13.82 2.04 19.44
C THR A 92 15.13 1.62 20.07
N ASP A 93 15.99 2.58 20.37
CA ASP A 93 17.12 2.38 21.29
C ASP A 93 17.33 3.63 22.18
N THR A 94 16.95 4.83 21.72
CA THR A 94 17.27 6.06 22.47
C THR A 94 16.35 6.43 23.63
N MET A 95 15.43 5.57 24.09
CA MET A 95 14.47 5.94 25.16
C MET A 95 14.23 4.87 26.24
N GLN A 96 15.10 3.87 26.37
CA GLN A 96 14.96 2.86 27.44
C GLN A 96 15.96 2.95 28.59
N ASN A 97 16.91 3.90 28.57
CA ASN A 97 17.82 4.09 29.70
C ASN A 97 17.82 5.53 30.24
N SER A 98 16.75 5.92 30.94
CA SER A 98 16.75 7.05 31.86
C SER A 98 15.75 6.79 32.98
N LYS A 99 16.05 5.78 33.81
CA LYS A 99 15.43 5.63 35.12
C LYS A 99 16.48 6.04 36.15
N PRO A 100 16.41 7.21 36.78
CA PRO A 100 17.31 7.50 37.89
C PRO A 100 16.95 6.58 39.06
N ALA A 101 17.92 5.77 39.46
CA ALA A 101 17.86 5.00 40.69
C ALA A 101 18.32 5.89 41.85
N ARG A 102 17.39 6.11 42.77
CA ARG A 102 17.54 6.53 44.19
C ARG A 102 17.93 7.98 44.47
#